data_AF-A0A4Z2CNU1-F1
#
_entry.id   AF-A0A4Z2CNU1-F1
#
_cell.length_a   1.000
_cell.length_b   1.000
_cell.length_c   1.000
_cell.angle_alpha   90.00
_cell.angle_beta   90.00
_cell.angle_gamma   90.00
#
_symmetry.space_group_name_H-M   'P 1'
#
loop_
_entity.id
_entity.type
_entity.pdbx_description
1 polymer ?
#
loop_
_entity_poly.entity_id
_entity_poly.type
_entity_poly.pdbx_seq_one_letter_code
_entity_poly.pdbx_strand_id
1 'polypeptide(L)'
;MRVFKDAISGDEMFSDSHSPQLINDVVYEVDANFITVSNGLDSKLIAANPSGEEGQEEVSDSTERVIDLVHASRLVSTSFDKKSYRAYLKGYLKAIKERLQKENPERVSIFESRINEYMVNVFKNFDDYEHYIGESMNPDGMVALMNFRENGVTPYFVFLKDGLIEEKYVCCTFFITVNLVSRFRSLSEFRIHGKHLVNQFQYTIFSG
;
A
#
# COMPACT_ATOMS: atom_id res chain seq x y z
N MET A 1 0.17 -3.29 12.97
CA MET A 1 0.21 -2.98 11.54
C MET A 1 -0.81 -1.90 11.29
N ARG A 2 -0.38 -0.79 10.71
CA ARG A 2 -1.24 0.30 10.25
C ARG A 2 -1.21 0.26 8.73
N VAL A 3 -2.38 0.29 8.12
CA VAL A 3 -2.53 0.33 6.68
C VAL A 3 -3.14 1.68 6.32
N PHE A 4 -2.58 2.32 5.30
CA PHE A 4 -3.05 3.59 4.80
C PHE A 4 -3.84 3.34 3.52
N LYS A 5 -5.13 3.60 3.59
CA LYS A 5 -6.07 3.44 2.48
C LYS A 5 -6.42 4.78 1.87
N ASP A 6 -6.60 4.82 0.57
CA ASP A 6 -7.14 6.00 -0.09
C ASP A 6 -8.58 6.26 0.37
N ALA A 7 -8.86 7.51 0.70
CA ALA A 7 -10.16 7.98 1.14
C ALA A 7 -11.26 7.84 0.08
N ILE A 8 -10.89 7.86 -1.20
CA ILE A 8 -11.84 7.89 -2.32
C ILE A 8 -12.04 6.49 -2.90
N SER A 9 -10.96 5.83 -3.31
CA SER A 9 -11.03 4.47 -3.88
C SER A 9 -11.21 3.38 -2.82
N GLY A 10 -10.70 3.60 -1.60
CA GLY A 10 -10.62 2.56 -0.56
C GLY A 10 -9.44 1.60 -0.74
N ASP A 11 -8.61 1.82 -1.76
CA ASP A 11 -7.46 0.97 -2.06
C ASP A 11 -6.34 1.13 -1.03
N GLU A 12 -5.62 0.05 -0.77
CA GLU A 12 -4.43 0.06 0.09
C GLU A 12 -3.25 0.68 -0.67
N MET A 13 -2.70 1.77 -0.13
CA MET A 13 -1.62 2.51 -0.80
C MET A 13 -0.25 2.13 -0.21
N PHE A 14 -0.13 2.12 1.12
CA PHE A 14 1.07 1.67 1.82
C PHE A 14 0.76 1.24 3.26
N SER A 15 1.73 0.58 3.90
CA SER A 15 1.67 0.18 5.31
C SER A 15 2.74 0.87 6.15
N ASP A 16 2.61 0.80 7.48
CA ASP A 16 3.62 1.29 8.43
C ASP A 16 5.00 0.63 8.30
N SER A 17 5.12 -0.44 7.52
CA SER A 17 6.39 -1.12 7.22
C SER A 17 7.42 -0.23 6.52
N HIS A 18 6.98 0.80 5.79
CA HIS A 18 7.84 1.66 4.99
C HIS A 18 8.19 3.01 5.65
N SER A 19 7.93 3.18 6.95
CA SER A 19 8.32 4.37 7.75
C SER A 19 8.01 5.73 7.08
N PRO A 20 6.72 6.10 6.93
CA PRO A 20 6.33 7.34 6.27
C PRO A 20 6.86 8.59 6.99
N GLN A 21 7.49 9.50 6.25
CA GLN A 21 7.94 10.81 6.71
C GLN A 21 6.90 11.87 6.38
N LEU A 22 6.54 12.70 7.36
CA LEU A 22 5.56 13.77 7.17
C LEU A 22 6.25 15.07 6.75
N ILE A 23 5.96 15.54 5.54
CA ILE A 23 6.46 16.80 4.99
C ILE A 23 5.35 17.82 4.89
N ASN A 24 5.63 19.05 5.34
CA ASN A 24 4.72 20.19 5.31
C ASN A 24 3.35 19.95 5.97
N ASP A 25 3.25 18.94 6.85
CA ASP A 25 2.02 18.45 7.50
C ASP A 25 0.90 17.97 6.55
N VAL A 26 1.14 17.94 5.23
CA VAL A 26 0.13 17.57 4.22
C VAL A 26 0.53 16.39 3.34
N VAL A 27 1.81 16.03 3.32
CA VAL A 27 2.35 15.01 2.43
C VAL A 27 3.10 13.96 3.23
N TYR A 28 2.87 12.69 2.92
CA TYR A 28 3.71 11.59 3.35
C TYR A 28 4.70 11.23 2.25
N GLU A 29 5.99 11.26 2.57
CA GLU A 29 7.03 10.68 1.75
C GLU A 29 7.41 9.31 2.31
N VAL A 30 7.38 8.30 1.46
CA VAL A 30 7.61 6.90 1.82
C VAL A 30 8.78 6.38 1.00
N ASP A 31 9.87 6.04 1.67
CA ASP A 31 11.02 5.46 0.98
C ASP A 31 10.72 4.00 0.62
N ALA A 32 11.06 3.60 -0.60
CA ALA A 32 10.88 2.25 -1.11
C ALA A 32 12.23 1.65 -1.56
N ASN A 33 12.27 0.33 -1.66
CA ASN A 33 13.45 -0.41 -2.10
C ASN A 33 13.12 -1.20 -3.37
N PHE A 34 14.15 -1.50 -4.17
CA PHE A 34 14.03 -2.46 -5.26
C PHE A 34 14.13 -3.88 -4.70
N ILE A 35 13.14 -4.69 -5.02
CA ILE A 35 13.15 -6.14 -4.78
C ILE A 35 13.27 -6.86 -6.12
N THR A 36 13.80 -8.07 -6.07
CA THR A 36 13.90 -8.94 -7.23
C THR A 36 12.87 -10.03 -7.07
N VAL A 37 11.85 -10.04 -7.93
CA VAL A 37 10.79 -11.05 -7.91
C VAL A 37 11.10 -12.05 -9.01
N SER A 38 11.37 -13.30 -8.61
CA SER A 38 11.48 -14.42 -9.53
C SER A 38 10.09 -15.01 -9.74
N ASN A 39 9.46 -14.74 -10.88
CA ASN A 39 8.20 -15.38 -11.31
C ASN A 39 8.45 -16.81 -11.81
N GLY A 40 9.29 -17.56 -11.11
CA GLY A 40 9.50 -18.97 -11.38
C GLY A 40 8.22 -19.72 -11.04
N LEU A 41 7.36 -19.95 -12.04
CA LEU A 41 6.45 -21.08 -12.03
C LEU A 41 7.28 -22.30 -11.60
N ASP A 42 6.91 -22.91 -10.48
CA ASP A 42 7.53 -24.14 -10.02
C ASP A 42 7.61 -25.11 -11.19
N SER A 43 8.83 -25.31 -11.69
CA SER A 43 9.17 -26.23 -12.80
C SER A 43 8.77 -27.69 -12.50
N LYS A 44 8.26 -27.96 -11.30
CA LYS A 44 7.65 -29.23 -10.88
C LYS A 44 6.21 -29.46 -11.38
N LEU A 45 5.45 -28.44 -11.79
CA LEU A 45 4.06 -28.63 -12.24
C LEU A 45 3.93 -28.86 -13.74
N ILE A 46 4.92 -28.47 -14.55
CA ILE A 46 4.92 -28.68 -16.01
C ILE A 46 5.43 -30.09 -16.40
N ALA A 47 6.04 -30.82 -15.47
CA ALA A 47 6.62 -32.14 -15.72
C ALA A 47 5.62 -33.33 -15.60
N ALA A 48 4.30 -33.08 -15.57
CA ALA A 48 3.30 -34.13 -15.42
C ALA A 48 2.57 -34.53 -16.73
N ASN A 49 2.98 -34.00 -17.89
CA ASN A 49 2.42 -34.42 -19.18
C ASN A 49 3.47 -35.15 -20.05
N PRO A 50 3.60 -36.49 -19.94
CA PRO A 50 4.66 -37.27 -20.59
C PRO A 50 4.32 -37.70 -22.03
N SER A 51 3.71 -36.84 -22.85
CA SER A 51 3.43 -37.15 -24.26
C SER A 51 3.45 -35.89 -25.12
N GLY A 52 4.57 -35.68 -25.83
CA GLY A 52 4.70 -34.62 -26.81
C GLY A 52 6.15 -34.21 -27.01
N GLU A 53 6.72 -34.65 -28.12
CA GLU A 53 8.08 -34.38 -28.58
C GLU A 53 8.36 -32.89 -28.82
N GLU A 54 9.64 -32.52 -28.67
CA GLU A 54 10.33 -31.39 -29.31
C GLU A 54 9.77 -29.97 -29.12
N GLY A 55 10.33 -29.26 -28.14
CA GLY A 55 10.25 -27.81 -28.03
C GLY A 55 11.24 -27.32 -26.99
N GLN A 56 12.47 -27.02 -27.42
CA GLN A 56 13.46 -26.30 -26.63
C GLN A 56 12.97 -24.86 -26.45
N GLU A 57 12.03 -24.65 -25.53
CA GLU A 57 11.71 -23.31 -25.04
C GLU A 57 12.73 -22.96 -23.98
N GLU A 58 13.62 -22.03 -24.32
CA GLU A 58 14.41 -21.29 -23.36
C GLU A 58 13.43 -20.62 -22.37
N VAL A 59 13.22 -21.27 -21.22
CA VAL A 59 12.54 -20.64 -20.08
C VAL A 59 13.48 -19.53 -19.62
N SER A 60 13.29 -18.34 -20.19
CA SER A 60 13.93 -17.14 -19.69
C SER A 60 13.45 -16.95 -18.26
N ASP A 61 14.37 -17.14 -17.32
CA ASP A 61 14.15 -16.89 -15.90
C ASP A 61 13.93 -15.38 -15.75
N SER A 62 12.70 -14.93 -15.97
CA SER A 62 12.32 -13.52 -16.04
C SER A 62 12.35 -12.93 -14.63
N THR A 63 13.56 -12.63 -14.19
CA THR A 63 13.88 -11.97 -12.93
C THR A 63 13.53 -10.49 -13.09
N GLU A 64 12.35 -10.09 -12.64
CA GLU A 64 11.90 -8.70 -12.73
C GLU A 64 12.31 -7.94 -11.47
N ARG A 65 12.99 -6.80 -11.65
CA ARG A 65 13.27 -5.86 -10.56
C ARG A 65 12.05 -4.96 -10.39
N VAL A 66 11.34 -5.15 -9.30
CA VAL A 66 10.11 -4.41 -8.97
C VAL A 66 10.34 -3.62 -7.70
N ILE A 67 9.62 -2.51 -7.54
CA ILE A 67 9.67 -1.72 -6.31
C ILE A 67 8.82 -2.42 -5.25
N ASP A 68 9.37 -2.59 -4.05
CA ASP A 68 8.73 -3.29 -2.93
C ASP A 68 7.32 -2.77 -2.64
N LEU A 69 7.18 -1.44 -2.54
CA LEU A 69 5.90 -0.79 -2.28
C LEU A 69 4.88 -1.03 -3.40
N VAL A 70 5.33 -0.98 -4.67
CA VAL A 70 4.47 -1.23 -5.83
C VAL A 70 4.00 -2.68 -5.84
N HIS A 71 4.89 -3.62 -5.50
CA HIS A 71 4.55 -5.03 -5.44
C HIS A 71 3.62 -5.35 -4.26
N ALA A 72 3.89 -4.79 -3.08
CA ALA A 72 3.11 -5.03 -1.86
C ALA A 72 1.66 -4.51 -1.98
N SER A 73 1.49 -3.29 -2.49
CA SER A 73 0.19 -2.63 -2.65
C SER A 73 -0.44 -2.88 -4.02
N ARG A 74 0.19 -3.71 -4.88
CA ARG A 74 -0.23 -3.97 -6.27
C ARG A 74 -0.54 -2.71 -7.07
N LEU A 75 0.29 -1.67 -6.89
CA LEU A 75 0.10 -0.40 -7.59
C LEU A 75 0.36 -0.57 -9.08
N VAL A 76 -0.38 0.18 -9.88
CA VAL A 76 -0.33 0.12 -11.33
C VAL A 76 0.36 1.38 -11.84
N SER A 77 1.42 1.22 -12.64
CA SER A 77 2.08 2.35 -13.30
C SER A 77 1.14 2.98 -14.34
N THR A 78 1.03 4.30 -14.31
CA THR A 78 0.29 5.08 -15.32
C THR A 78 1.15 6.27 -15.76
N SER A 79 0.84 6.84 -16.91
CA SER A 79 1.46 8.07 -17.39
C SER A 79 0.44 9.18 -17.49
N PHE A 80 0.81 10.36 -17.00
CA PHE A 80 -0.01 11.56 -17.11
C PHE A 80 0.76 12.66 -17.84
N ASP A 81 0.08 13.39 -18.71
CA ASP A 81 0.57 14.67 -19.19
C ASP A 81 0.41 15.73 -18.10
N LYS A 82 1.31 16.72 -18.06
CA LYS A 82 1.26 17.85 -17.13
C LYS A 82 -0.10 18.56 -17.10
N LYS A 83 -0.75 18.68 -18.27
CA LYS A 83 -2.09 19.28 -18.40
C LYS A 83 -3.18 18.39 -17.79
N SER A 84 -3.14 17.10 -18.11
CA SER A 84 -4.09 16.10 -17.63
C SER A 84 -3.97 15.90 -16.12
N TYR A 85 -2.75 15.83 -15.59
CA TYR A 85 -2.51 15.74 -14.15
C TYR A 85 -3.05 16.97 -13.40
N ARG A 86 -2.89 18.17 -13.97
CA ARG A 86 -3.46 19.39 -13.37
C ARG A 86 -4.99 19.39 -13.35
N ALA A 87 -5.64 18.77 -14.33
CA ALA A 87 -7.09 18.61 -14.35
C ALA A 87 -7.55 17.59 -13.30
N TYR A 88 -6.91 16.41 -13.28
CA TYR A 88 -7.13 15.37 -12.28
C TYR A 88 -6.95 15.90 -10.84
N LEU A 89 -5.83 16.57 -10.57
CA LEU A 89 -5.52 17.10 -9.24
C LEU A 89 -6.58 18.09 -8.75
N LYS A 90 -7.15 18.92 -9.64
CA LYS A 90 -8.25 19.83 -9.26
C LYS A 90 -9.51 19.07 -8.84
N GLY A 91 -9.85 17.98 -9.53
CA GLY A 91 -10.96 17.10 -9.18
C GLY A 91 -10.72 16.44 -7.82
N TYR A 92 -9.54 15.84 -7.66
CA TYR A 92 -9.12 15.15 -6.44
C TYR A 92 -9.10 16.09 -5.21
N LEU A 93 -8.51 17.29 -5.34
CA LEU A 93 -8.48 18.27 -4.26
C LEU A 93 -9.89 18.75 -3.87
N LYS A 94 -10.83 18.80 -4.80
CA LYS A 94 -12.22 19.16 -4.48
C LYS A 94 -12.87 18.07 -3.63
N ALA A 95 -12.68 16.80 -3.98
CA ALA A 95 -13.20 15.66 -3.20
C ALA A 95 -12.61 15.63 -1.78
N ILE A 96 -11.30 15.85 -1.62
CA ILE A 96 -10.66 15.95 -0.30
C ILE A 96 -11.22 17.12 0.51
N LYS A 97 -11.40 18.31 -0.11
CA LYS A 97 -11.96 19.47 0.61
C LYS A 97 -13.37 19.20 1.11
N GLU A 98 -14.23 18.60 0.30
CA GLU A 98 -15.60 18.24 0.70
C GLU A 98 -15.61 17.26 1.87
N ARG A 99 -14.64 16.34 1.92
CA ARG A 99 -14.44 15.44 3.07
C ARG A 99 -13.91 16.19 4.30
N LEU A 100 -12.84 16.97 4.15
CA LEU A 100 -12.23 17.73 5.24
C LEU A 100 -13.23 18.72 5.87
N GLN A 101 -14.12 19.31 5.09
CA GLN A 101 -15.18 20.18 5.61
C GLN A 101 -16.15 19.45 6.57
N LYS A 102 -16.37 18.14 6.37
CA LYS A 102 -17.23 17.32 7.23
C LYS A 102 -16.51 16.83 8.49
N GLU A 103 -15.24 16.46 8.35
CA GLU A 103 -14.45 15.88 9.44
C GLU A 103 -13.78 16.95 10.30
N ASN A 104 -13.13 17.94 9.68
CA ASN A 104 -12.38 18.98 10.37
C ASN A 104 -12.25 20.27 9.53
N PRO A 105 -13.23 21.20 9.60
CA PRO A 105 -13.29 22.37 8.72
C PRO A 105 -12.14 23.37 8.93
N GLU A 106 -11.52 23.39 10.12
CA GLU A 106 -10.40 24.30 10.42
C GLU A 106 -9.14 23.96 9.61
N ARG A 107 -8.96 22.66 9.29
CA ARG A 107 -7.77 22.16 8.57
C ARG A 107 -7.81 22.47 7.07
N VAL A 108 -8.98 22.79 6.52
CA VAL A 108 -9.18 23.06 5.08
C VAL A 108 -8.29 24.20 4.60
N SER A 109 -8.19 25.29 5.37
CA SER A 109 -7.38 26.46 5.00
C SER A 109 -5.88 26.15 4.98
N ILE A 110 -5.41 25.37 5.96
CA ILE A 110 -4.02 24.93 6.07
C ILE A 110 -3.69 23.99 4.91
N PHE A 111 -4.57 23.02 4.63
CA PHE A 111 -4.41 22.08 3.53
C PHE A 111 -4.27 22.80 2.19
N GLU A 112 -5.17 23.74 1.88
CA GLU A 112 -5.14 24.51 0.64
C GLU A 112 -3.85 25.32 0.44
N SER A 113 -3.35 25.97 1.48
CA SER A 113 -2.12 26.76 1.37
C SER A 113 -0.90 25.86 1.14
N ARG A 114 -0.75 24.80 1.94
CA ARG A 114 0.41 23.91 1.91
C ARG A 114 0.45 23.03 0.68
N ILE A 115 -0.71 22.57 0.20
CA ILE A 115 -0.77 21.74 -1.00
C ILE A 115 -0.40 22.55 -2.25
N ASN A 116 -0.83 23.81 -2.34
CA ASN A 116 -0.47 24.68 -3.45
C ASN A 116 1.04 24.95 -3.48
N GLU A 117 1.67 25.16 -2.32
CA GLU A 117 3.12 25.33 -2.19
C GLU A 117 3.87 24.09 -2.69
N TYR A 118 3.47 22.90 -2.23
CA TYR A 118 4.11 21.64 -2.62
C TYR A 118 3.91 21.33 -4.11
N MET A 119 2.69 21.52 -4.63
CA MET A 119 2.35 21.20 -6.02
C MET A 119 3.07 22.09 -7.02
N VAL A 120 3.39 23.35 -6.68
CA VAL A 120 4.24 24.20 -7.53
C VAL A 120 5.62 23.58 -7.74
N ASN A 121 6.20 22.93 -6.72
CA ASN A 121 7.49 22.25 -6.85
C ASN A 121 7.36 20.95 -7.65
N VAL A 122 6.29 20.18 -7.44
CA VAL A 122 5.99 18.98 -8.25
C VAL A 122 5.87 19.35 -9.73
N PHE A 123 5.13 20.41 -10.09
CA PHE A 123 4.97 20.82 -11.48
C PHE A 123 6.25 21.38 -12.12
N LYS A 124 7.27 21.78 -11.34
CA LYS A 124 8.58 22.17 -11.89
C LYS A 124 9.38 20.96 -12.36
N ASN A 125 9.31 19.87 -11.60
CA ASN A 125 10.07 18.63 -11.86
C ASN A 125 9.16 17.49 -12.36
N PHE A 126 8.03 17.83 -13.01
CA PHE A 126 6.97 16.88 -13.34
C PHE A 126 7.47 15.73 -14.23
N ASP A 127 8.41 16.01 -15.11
CA ASP A 127 8.94 15.04 -16.07
C ASP A 127 9.82 13.96 -15.40
N ASP A 128 10.29 14.20 -14.17
CA ASP A 128 11.06 13.23 -13.37
C ASP A 128 10.15 12.32 -12.52
N TYR A 129 8.86 12.64 -12.42
CA TYR A 129 7.92 11.86 -11.62
C TYR A 129 7.26 10.75 -12.43
N GLU A 130 7.34 9.53 -11.93
CA GLU A 130 6.50 8.43 -12.36
C GLU A 130 5.18 8.43 -11.57
N HIS A 131 4.09 8.02 -12.21
CA HIS A 131 2.76 8.05 -11.59
C HIS A 131 2.26 6.62 -11.37
N TYR A 132 1.71 6.37 -10.19
CA TYR A 132 1.14 5.08 -9.83
C TYR A 132 -0.28 5.28 -9.29
N ILE A 133 -1.18 4.36 -9.62
CA ILE A 133 -2.56 4.33 -9.14
C ILE A 133 -2.81 3.06 -8.34
N GLY A 134 -3.85 3.10 -7.50
CA GLY A 134 -4.33 1.93 -6.75
C GLY A 134 -4.81 0.80 -7.67
N GLU A 135 -4.94 -0.39 -7.08
CA GLU A 135 -5.35 -1.61 -7.78
C GLU A 135 -6.70 -1.47 -8.49
N SER A 136 -7.64 -0.69 -7.96
CA SER A 136 -8.96 -0.50 -8.56
C SER A 136 -8.92 0.36 -9.83
N MET A 137 -7.76 0.93 -10.16
CA MET A 137 -7.54 1.87 -11.27
C MET A 137 -8.58 3.01 -11.31
N ASN A 138 -9.03 3.47 -10.13
CA ASN A 138 -10.05 4.51 -10.07
C ASN A 138 -9.45 5.86 -10.54
N PRO A 139 -9.99 6.49 -11.60
CA PRO A 139 -9.47 7.75 -12.11
C PRO A 139 -9.65 8.92 -11.14
N ASP A 140 -10.56 8.81 -10.16
CA ASP A 140 -10.78 9.80 -9.11
C ASP A 140 -10.03 9.46 -7.81
N GLY A 141 -9.41 8.27 -7.72
CA GLY A 141 -8.64 7.82 -6.57
C GLY A 141 -7.27 8.49 -6.49
N MET A 142 -6.51 8.25 -5.43
CA MET A 142 -5.19 8.85 -5.25
C MET A 142 -4.15 8.39 -6.28
N VAL A 143 -3.44 9.35 -6.86
CA VAL A 143 -2.23 9.11 -7.67
C VAL A 143 -1.00 9.30 -6.80
N ALA A 144 -0.21 8.25 -6.64
CA ALA A 144 1.08 8.29 -5.99
C ALA A 144 2.15 8.78 -6.98
N LEU A 145 2.99 9.72 -6.54
CA LEU A 145 4.12 10.21 -7.35
C LEU A 145 5.38 9.53 -6.85
N MET A 146 6.14 8.92 -7.77
CA MET A 146 7.42 8.30 -7.48
C MET A 146 8.55 9.12 -8.09
N ASN A 147 9.62 9.32 -7.32
CA ASN A 147 10.85 9.93 -7.79
C ASN A 147 12.05 9.34 -7.02
N PHE A 148 13.27 9.65 -7.44
CA PHE A 148 14.50 9.21 -6.79
C PHE A 148 15.07 10.30 -5.88
N ARG A 149 15.56 9.89 -4.70
CA ARG A 149 16.30 10.80 -3.80
C ARG A 149 17.57 11.33 -4.48
N GLU A 150 18.22 12.33 -3.89
CA GLU A 150 19.49 12.92 -4.40
C GLU A 150 20.58 11.87 -4.68
N ASN A 151 20.53 10.72 -4.01
CA ASN A 151 21.44 9.60 -4.21
C ASN A 151 21.20 8.82 -5.53
N GLY A 152 20.08 9.07 -6.22
CA GLY A 152 19.71 8.42 -7.49
C GLY A 152 19.34 6.92 -7.40
N VAL A 153 19.39 6.33 -6.21
CA VAL A 153 19.20 4.88 -6.01
C VAL A 153 17.91 4.56 -5.26
N THR A 154 17.55 5.36 -4.25
CA THR A 154 16.37 5.10 -3.40
C THR A 154 15.14 5.77 -3.99
N PRO A 155 14.16 5.00 -4.51
CA PRO A 155 12.87 5.57 -4.90
C PRO A 155 12.09 5.99 -3.65
N TYR A 156 11.38 7.10 -3.75
CA TYR A 156 10.43 7.55 -2.73
C TYR A 156 9.08 7.84 -3.37
N PHE A 157 8.02 7.56 -2.64
CA PHE A 157 6.65 7.81 -3.04
C PHE A 157 6.08 8.95 -2.23
N VAL A 158 5.32 9.79 -2.91
CA VAL A 158 4.63 10.94 -2.34
C VAL A 158 3.13 10.64 -2.30
N PHE A 159 2.57 10.69 -1.10
CA PHE A 159 1.14 10.52 -0.86
C PHE A 159 0.56 11.72 -0.12
N LEU A 160 -0.73 11.99 -0.33
CA LEU A 160 -1.43 13.08 0.33
C LEU A 160 -2.04 12.60 1.64
N LYS A 161 -1.58 13.15 2.77
CA LYS A 161 -2.01 12.75 4.11
C LYS A 161 -3.52 12.88 4.29
N ASP A 162 -4.08 14.01 3.91
CA ASP A 162 -5.51 14.28 4.07
C ASP A 162 -6.40 13.48 3.09
N GLY A 163 -5.78 12.79 2.12
CA GLY A 163 -6.43 11.83 1.24
C GLY A 163 -6.37 10.39 1.75
N LEU A 164 -5.77 10.13 2.91
CA LEU A 164 -5.56 8.80 3.45
C LEU A 164 -6.37 8.55 4.72
N ILE A 165 -6.87 7.34 4.86
CA ILE A 165 -7.48 6.80 6.06
C ILE A 165 -6.49 5.83 6.69
N GLU A 166 -6.18 6.04 7.97
CA GLU A 166 -5.35 5.11 8.74
C GLU A 166 -6.23 4.02 9.39
N GLU A 167 -6.02 2.77 8.99
CA GLU A 167 -6.65 1.60 9.62
C GLU A 167 -5.64 0.84 10.48
N LYS A 168 -5.96 0.67 11.76
CA LYS A 168 -5.11 -0.05 12.72
C LYS A 168 -5.57 -1.50 12.87
N TYR A 169 -4.78 -2.41 12.31
CA TYR A 169 -4.95 -3.84 12.55
C TYR A 169 -4.20 -4.24 13.82
N VAL A 170 -4.98 -4.52 14.87
CA VAL A 170 -4.47 -5.12 16.11
C VAL A 170 -4.52 -6.63 15.92
N CYS A 171 -3.37 -7.30 15.94
CA CYS A 171 -3.32 -8.75 15.82
C CYS A 171 -4.17 -9.38 16.93
N CYS A 172 -5.20 -10.13 16.53
CA CYS A 172 -6.23 -10.67 17.42
C CYS A 172 -5.67 -11.65 18.47
N THR A 173 -4.45 -12.16 18.28
CA THR A 173 -3.74 -13.01 19.26
C THR A 173 -3.50 -12.32 20.60
N PHE A 174 -3.33 -10.99 20.63
CA PHE A 174 -3.13 -10.27 21.89
C PHE A 174 -4.44 -10.05 22.66
N PHE A 175 -5.56 -9.87 21.96
CA PHE A 175 -6.87 -9.67 22.60
C PHE A 175 -7.46 -10.97 23.14
N ILE A 176 -7.26 -12.09 22.44
CA ILE A 176 -7.73 -13.41 22.89
C ILE A 176 -6.94 -13.87 24.11
N THR A 177 -5.62 -13.72 24.16
CA THR A 177 -4.83 -14.18 25.31
C THR A 177 -5.13 -13.38 26.58
N VAL A 178 -5.32 -12.06 26.51
CA VAL A 178 -5.65 -11.25 27.70
C VAL A 178 -7.07 -11.55 28.23
N ASN A 179 -8.06 -11.74 27.35
CA ASN A 179 -9.42 -12.12 27.77
C ASN A 179 -9.52 -13.58 28.24
N LEU A 180 -8.72 -14.50 27.69
CA LEU A 180 -8.70 -15.89 28.16
C LEU A 180 -7.99 -15.99 29.52
N VAL A 181 -6.86 -15.30 29.71
CA VAL A 181 -6.11 -15.33 30.98
C VAL A 181 -6.89 -14.69 32.13
N SER A 182 -7.69 -13.65 31.87
CA SER A 182 -8.58 -13.07 32.89
C SER A 182 -9.79 -13.95 33.24
N ARG A 183 -10.07 -15.00 32.45
CA ARG A 183 -11.14 -15.97 32.70
C ARG A 183 -10.64 -17.28 33.33
N PHE A 184 -9.32 -17.51 33.41
CA PHE A 184 -8.74 -18.71 33.99
C PHE A 184 -7.93 -18.39 35.26
N ARG A 185 -8.32 -19.03 36.36
CA ARG A 185 -7.79 -18.76 37.71
C ARG A 185 -6.45 -19.45 38.00
N SER A 186 -5.99 -20.38 37.14
CA SER A 186 -4.70 -21.07 37.31
C SER A 186 -4.07 -21.53 35.98
N LEU A 187 -2.73 -21.59 35.95
CA LEU A 187 -1.90 -21.96 34.79
C LEU A 187 -2.11 -23.40 34.28
N SER A 188 -2.64 -24.31 35.11
CA SER A 188 -2.87 -25.71 34.74
C SER A 188 -4.10 -25.91 33.84
N GLU A 189 -5.15 -25.10 33.97
CA GLU A 189 -6.36 -25.19 33.14
C GLU A 189 -6.12 -24.67 31.71
N PHE A 190 -5.28 -23.64 31.58
CA PHE A 190 -4.91 -23.05 30.29
C PHE A 190 -4.21 -24.06 29.35
N ARG A 191 -3.40 -24.98 29.90
CA ARG A 191 -2.59 -25.93 29.12
C ARG A 191 -3.42 -27.03 28.44
N ILE A 192 -4.57 -27.41 29.03
CA ILE A 192 -5.42 -28.48 28.51
C ILE A 192 -6.45 -27.93 27.52
N HIS A 193 -7.11 -26.81 27.84
CA HIS A 193 -8.13 -26.20 26.97
C HIS A 193 -7.56 -25.27 25.88
N GLY A 194 -6.37 -24.69 26.09
CA GLY A 194 -5.76 -23.77 25.11
C GLY A 194 -5.37 -24.46 23.80
N LYS A 195 -4.92 -25.72 23.84
CA LYS A 195 -4.56 -26.47 22.63
C LYS A 195 -5.76 -26.77 21.72
N HIS A 196 -6.96 -26.91 22.28
CA HIS A 196 -8.16 -27.23 21.50
C HIS A 196 -8.75 -25.99 20.83
N LEU A 197 -8.72 -24.84 21.52
CA LEU A 197 -9.20 -23.55 21.01
C LEU A 197 -8.28 -22.94 19.95
N VAL A 198 -6.96 -23.08 20.08
CA VAL A 198 -6.00 -22.59 19.06
C VAL A 198 -6.19 -23.34 17.73
N ASN A 199 -6.46 -24.65 17.79
CA ASN A 199 -6.73 -25.45 16.59
C ASN A 199 -8.07 -25.10 15.94
N GLN A 200 -9.13 -24.84 16.70
CA GLN A 200 -10.40 -24.42 16.08
C GLN A 200 -10.33 -23.02 15.45
N PHE A 201 -9.62 -22.06 16.07
CA PHE A 201 -9.49 -20.72 15.51
C PHE A 201 -8.57 -20.65 14.28
N GLN A 202 -7.55 -21.51 14.19
CA GLN A 202 -6.71 -21.59 12.98
C GLN A 202 -7.51 -22.05 11.75
N TYR A 203 -8.49 -22.93 11.91
CA TYR A 203 -9.32 -23.41 10.80
C TYR A 203 -10.32 -22.36 10.29
N THR A 204 -10.83 -21.47 11.14
CA THR A 204 -11.84 -20.48 10.71
C THR A 204 -11.25 -19.28 9.97
N ILE A 205 -9.96 -18.96 10.16
CA ILE A 205 -9.30 -17.82 9.51
C ILE A 205 -8.79 -18.16 8.10
N PHE A 206 -8.51 -19.43 7.81
CA PHE A 206 -7.95 -19.88 6.53
C PHE A 206 -9.00 -20.42 5.53
N SER A 207 -10.30 -20.25 5.79
CA SER A 207 -11.38 -20.83 4.96
C SER A 207 -12.49 -19.85 4.58
N GLY A 208 -12.24 -18.54 4.65
CA GLY A 208 -13.19 -17.48 4.28
C GLY A 208 -12.66 -16.63 3.14
#